data_AF-A0A923E7B3-F1
#
_entry.id   AF-A0A923E7B3-F1
#
_cell.length_a   1.000
_cell.length_b   1.000
_cell.length_c   1.000
_cell.angle_alpha   90.00
_cell.angle_beta   90.00
_cell.angle_gamma   90.00
#
_symmetry.space_group_name_H-M   'P 1'
#
loop_
_entity.id
_entity.type
_entity.pdbx_description
1 polymer ?
#
loop_
_entity_poly.entity_id
_entity_poly.type
_entity_poly.pdbx_seq_one_letter_code
_entity_poly.pdbx_strand_id
1 'polypeptide(L)'
;MLQAGLQDLINAEASARIGAARHEQAPERTTRRNGTRPKTLATPAGEVELVIPKLKEGSFFPPVYCLLKRGSTRPLYALICKAWIDGRDP
;
A
#
# COMPACT_ATOMS: atom_id res chain seq x y z
N MET A 1 -10.97 -5.39 -8.86
CA MET A 1 -10.73 -3.92 -8.80
C MET A 1 -10.11 -3.48 -7.48
N LEU A 2 -10.65 -3.88 -6.33
CA LEU A 2 -10.10 -3.54 -5.00
C LEU A 2 -8.60 -3.88 -4.83
N GLN A 3 -8.18 -5.07 -5.25
CA GLN A 3 -6.78 -5.49 -5.21
C GLN A 3 -5.84 -4.54 -5.95
N ALA A 4 -6.22 -4.12 -7.16
CA ALA A 4 -5.43 -3.24 -7.99
C ALA A 4 -5.27 -1.86 -7.34
N GLY A 5 -6.37 -1.26 -6.85
CA GLY A 5 -6.32 0.03 -6.17
C GLY A 5 -5.47 0.02 -4.90
N LEU A 6 -5.58 -1.04 -4.08
CA LEU A 6 -4.73 -1.21 -2.90
C LEU A 6 -3.26 -1.41 -3.27
N GLN A 7 -2.98 -2.15 -4.35
CA GLN A 7 -1.64 -2.35 -4.84
C GLN A 7 -1.00 -1.05 -5.36
N ASP A 8 -1.78 -0.21 -6.03
CA ASP A 8 -1.35 1.09 -6.54
C ASP A 8 -1.04 2.06 -5.40
N LEU A 9 -1.87 2.09 -4.35
CA LEU A 9 -1.60 2.87 -3.13
C LEU A 9 -0.29 2.44 -2.47
N ILE A 10 -0.06 1.13 -2.32
CA ILE A 10 1.20 0.60 -1.77
C ILE A 10 2.40 1.03 -2.61
N ASN A 11 2.25 1.02 -3.94
CA ASN A 11 3.30 1.43 -4.86
C ASN A 11 3.56 2.94 -4.77
N ALA A 12 2.52 3.76 -4.68
CA ALA A 12 2.62 5.22 -4.52
C ALA A 12 3.33 5.58 -3.21
N GLU A 13 2.94 4.99 -2.09
CA GLU A 13 3.58 5.19 -0.79
C GLU A 13 5.05 4.77 -0.80
N ALA A 14 5.35 3.63 -1.43
CA ALA A 14 6.73 3.18 -1.58
C ALA A 14 7.55 4.17 -2.41
N SER A 15 6.97 4.75 -3.46
CA SER A 15 7.65 5.76 -4.29
C SER A 15 7.85 7.08 -3.54
N ALA A 16 6.84 7.53 -2.79
CA ALA A 16 6.94 8.72 -1.93
C ALA A 16 8.04 8.55 -0.87
N ARG A 17 8.15 7.37 -0.25
CA ARG A 17 9.20 7.09 0.74
C ARG A 17 10.60 7.00 0.12
N ILE A 18 10.70 6.47 -1.11
CA ILE A 18 11.96 6.42 -1.85
C ILE A 18 12.37 7.82 -2.34
N GLY A 19 11.41 8.74 -2.50
CA GLY A 19 11.62 10.04 -3.15
C GLY A 19 11.75 9.93 -4.68
N ALA A 20 11.31 8.82 -5.28
CA ALA A 20 11.40 8.60 -6.72
C ALA A 20 10.40 7.54 -7.21
N ALA A 21 9.88 7.72 -8.42
CA ALA A 21 9.12 6.69 -9.11
C ALA A 21 10.00 5.52 -9.55
N ARG A 22 9.34 4.45 -10.01
CA ARG A 22 10.01 3.27 -10.55
C ARG A 22 10.76 3.69 -11.83
N HIS A 23 12.07 3.45 -11.88
CA HIS A 23 12.97 3.81 -12.99
C HIS A 23 13.23 5.31 -13.19
N GLU A 24 12.70 6.18 -12.34
CA GLU A 24 13.02 7.61 -12.39
C GLU A 24 14.42 7.88 -11.83
N GLN A 25 15.13 8.89 -12.36
CA GLN A 25 16.35 9.39 -11.75
C GLN A 25 16.03 10.67 -11.01
N ALA A 26 15.95 10.59 -9.68
CA ALA A 26 15.73 11.74 -8.82
C ALA A 26 16.94 11.93 -7.90
N PRO A 27 17.45 13.16 -7.73
CA PRO A 27 18.56 13.45 -6.82
C PRO A 27 18.20 13.19 -5.35
N GLU A 28 16.90 13.26 -5.01
CA GLU A 28 16.37 13.01 -3.67
C GLU A 28 16.15 11.52 -3.36
N ARG A 29 16.49 10.61 -4.29
CA ARG A 29 16.30 9.18 -4.10
C ARG A 29 17.14 8.68 -2.92
N THR A 30 16.46 8.17 -1.90
CA THR A 30 17.11 7.66 -0.68
C THR A 30 17.43 6.17 -0.74
N THR A 31 16.63 5.36 -1.44
CA THR A 31 16.85 3.90 -1.53
C THR A 31 16.27 3.31 -2.83
N ARG A 32 16.31 1.98 -2.99
CA ARG A 32 15.76 1.26 -4.14
C ARG A 32 14.89 0.08 -3.69
N ARG A 33 13.97 -0.34 -4.55
CA ARG A 33 13.19 -1.59 -4.34
C ARG A 33 14.10 -2.80 -4.61
N ASN A 34 14.09 -3.77 -3.70
CA ASN A 34 14.86 -5.01 -3.78
C ASN A 34 13.96 -6.23 -3.56
N GLY A 35 13.11 -6.51 -4.56
CA GLY A 35 12.15 -7.60 -4.51
C GLY A 35 10.86 -7.26 -3.75
N THR A 36 10.08 -8.30 -3.47
CA THR A 36 8.72 -8.19 -2.94
C THR A 36 8.45 -9.26 -1.89
N ARG A 37 7.36 -9.12 -1.14
CA ARG A 37 6.79 -10.17 -0.28
C ARG A 37 5.28 -10.24 -0.48
N PRO A 38 4.71 -11.44 -0.74
CA PRO A 38 3.27 -11.60 -0.82
C PRO A 38 2.64 -11.49 0.57
N LYS A 39 1.43 -10.95 0.63
CA LYS A 39 0.67 -10.83 1.86
C LYS A 39 -0.83 -10.86 1.59
N THR A 40 -1.52 -11.79 2.24
CA THR A 40 -2.98 -11.85 2.22
C THR A 40 -3.58 -10.88 3.23
N LEU A 41 -4.54 -10.10 2.78
CA LEU A 41 -5.28 -9.12 3.54
C LEU A 41 -6.76 -9.50 3.57
N ALA A 42 -7.30 -9.75 4.76
CA ALA A 42 -8.73 -9.99 4.92
C ALA A 42 -9.47 -8.66 4.86
N THR A 43 -10.37 -8.51 3.89
CA THR A 43 -11.28 -7.35 3.78
C THR A 43 -12.73 -7.82 3.95
N PRO A 44 -13.68 -6.92 4.27
CA PRO A 44 -15.09 -7.27 4.35
C PRO A 44 -15.66 -7.84 3.03
N ALA A 45 -15.07 -7.45 1.90
CA ALA A 45 -15.44 -7.95 0.57
C ALA A 45 -14.74 -9.26 0.18
N GLY A 46 -13.92 -9.84 1.06
CA GLY A 46 -13.15 -11.07 0.82
C GLY A 46 -11.65 -10.91 1.11
N GLU A 47 -10.90 -11.99 0.92
CA GLU A 47 -9.44 -11.95 1.03
C GLU A 47 -8.80 -11.41 -0.24
N VAL A 48 -7.77 -10.58 -0.08
CA VAL A 48 -7.05 -9.93 -1.17
C VAL A 48 -5.57 -10.21 -1.03
N GLU A 49 -4.95 -10.69 -2.10
CA GLU A 49 -3.50 -10.89 -2.15
C GLU A 49 -2.78 -9.60 -2.59
N LEU A 50 -1.89 -9.10 -1.74
CA LEU A 50 -1.12 -7.89 -2.00
C LEU A 50 0.38 -8.20 -2.04
N VAL A 51 1.10 -7.41 -2.80
CA VAL A 51 2.54 -7.54 -2.99
C VAL A 51 3.21 -6.32 -2.36
N ILE A 52 3.90 -6.53 -1.24
CA ILE A 52 4.57 -5.43 -0.55
C ILE A 52 6.03 -5.34 -1.03
N PRO A 53 6.47 -4.21 -1.59
CA PRO A 53 7.85 -4.04 -2.02
C PRO A 53 8.80 -4.08 -0.81
N LYS A 54 9.96 -4.69 -1.00
CA LYS A 54 11.09 -4.62 -0.07
C LYS A 54 11.99 -3.47 -0.49
N LEU A 55 12.48 -2.70 0.47
CA LEU A 55 13.51 -1.69 0.20
C LEU A 55 14.88 -2.30 0.44
N LYS A 56 15.88 -1.82 -0.31
CA LYS A 56 17.27 -2.25 -0.17
C LYS A 56 17.84 -1.79 1.18
N GLU A 57 17.43 -0.59 1.62
CA GLU A 57 17.81 0.00 2.90
C GLU A 57 16.56 0.51 3.61
N GLY A 58 16.48 0.24 4.92
CA GLY A 58 15.33 0.56 5.76
C GLY A 58 14.17 -0.45 5.65
N SER A 59 13.16 -0.25 6.49
CA SER A 59 11.95 -1.08 6.52
C SER A 59 10.76 -0.32 5.94
N PHE A 60 10.07 -0.92 4.96
CA PHE A 60 8.83 -0.37 4.41
C PHE A 60 7.65 -1.19 4.84
N PHE A 61 6.78 -0.60 5.65
CA PHE A 61 5.48 -1.14 5.99
C PHE A 61 4.44 -0.11 5.56
N PRO A 62 3.64 -0.40 4.52
CA PRO A 62 2.61 0.53 4.09
C PRO A 62 1.57 0.66 5.20
N PRO A 63 1.19 1.88 5.63
CA PRO A 63 0.13 2.09 6.60
C PRO A 63 -1.14 1.31 6.23
N VAL A 64 -1.50 1.18 4.95
CA VAL A 64 -2.63 0.36 4.44
C VAL A 64 -2.68 -1.04 5.09
N TYR A 65 -1.52 -1.66 5.32
CA TYR A 65 -1.42 -2.99 5.94
C TYR A 65 -1.82 -3.01 7.43
N CYS A 66 -1.58 -1.93 8.18
CA CYS A 66 -1.95 -1.82 9.60
C CYS A 66 -3.45 -1.54 9.81
N LEU A 67 -4.13 -1.07 8.77
CA LEU A 67 -5.50 -0.53 8.84
C LEU A 67 -6.60 -1.57 8.67
N LEU A 68 -6.27 -2.71 8.05
CA LEU A 68 -7.22 -3.77 7.72
C LEU A 68 -6.96 -5.06 8.54
N LYS A 69 -6.04 -5.01 9.51
CA LYS A 69 -5.92 -6.01 10.57
C LYS A 69 -7.16 -5.95 11.49
N ARG A 70 -7.70 -7.11 11.88
CA ARG A 70 -8.80 -7.21 12.88
C ARG A 70 -8.41 -6.42 14.14
N GLY A 71 -9.22 -5.41 14.49
CA GLY A 71 -9.05 -4.58 15.70
C GLY A 71 -8.43 -3.19 15.47
N SER A 72 -8.05 -2.82 14.25
CA SER A 72 -7.54 -1.47 13.96
C SER A 72 -8.72 -0.48 13.85
N THR A 73 -9.06 0.17 14.96
CA THR A 73 -10.14 1.15 15.02
C THR A 73 -9.78 2.42 14.23
N ARG A 74 -10.19 2.44 12.97
CA ARG A 74 -10.33 3.58 12.04
C ARG A 74 -9.18 4.60 12.00
N PRO A 75 -8.32 4.45 11.00
CA PRO A 75 -7.74 5.62 10.32
C PRO A 75 -8.37 5.83 8.94
N LEU A 76 -8.46 7.08 8.51
CA LEU A 76 -9.08 7.60 7.27
C LEU A 76 -8.97 6.69 6.04
N TYR A 77 -7.85 6.01 5.83
CA TYR A 77 -7.64 5.09 4.73
C TYR A 77 -8.59 3.88 4.71
N ALA A 78 -8.94 3.29 5.87
CA ALA A 78 -9.93 2.21 5.92
C ALA A 78 -11.32 2.73 5.49
N LEU A 79 -11.61 4.01 5.77
CA LEU A 79 -12.82 4.69 5.34
C LEU A 79 -12.80 4.97 3.83
N ILE A 80 -11.67 5.44 3.29
CA ILE A 80 -11.50 5.69 1.84
C ILE A 80 -11.59 4.37 1.06
N CYS A 81 -10.93 3.30 1.53
CA CYS A 81 -11.04 1.98 0.93
C CYS A 81 -12.48 1.46 0.99
N LYS A 82 -13.17 1.65 2.13
CA LYS A 82 -14.59 1.30 2.25
C LYS A 82 -15.46 2.12 1.28
N ALA A 83 -15.24 3.43 1.18
CA ALA A 83 -16.00 4.32 0.30
C ALA A 83 -15.85 3.92 -1.18
N TRP A 84 -14.62 3.59 -1.60
CA TRP A 84 -14.32 3.03 -2.91
C TRP A 84 -15.00 1.67 -3.18
N ILE A 85 -15.06 0.78 -2.18
CA ILE A 85 -15.78 -0.51 -2.30
C ILE A 85 -17.29 -0.29 -2.39
N ASP A 86 -17.81 0.61 -1.56
CA ASP A 86 -19.24 0.93 -1.47
C ASP A 86 -19.71 1.81 -2.65
N GLY A 87 -18.81 2.17 -3.58
CA GLY A 87 -19.12 3.00 -4.76
C GLY A 87 -19.50 4.45 -4.44
N ARG A 88 -19.18 4.92 -3.23
CA ARG A 88 -19.30 6.33 -2.86
C ARG A 88 -17.94 6.99 -3.05
N ASP A 89 -17.81 7.77 -4.11
CA ASP A 89 -16.77 8.80 -4.14
C ASP A 89 -16.94 9.72 -2.92
N PRO A 90 -15.83 10.11 -2.24
CA PRO A 90 -15.87 11.01 -1.09
C PRO A 90 -16.33 12.43 -1.44
#